data_AF-A0A962I701-F1
#
_entry.id   AF-A0A962I701-F1
#
_cell.length_a   1.000
_cell.length_b   1.000
_cell.length_c   1.000
_cell.angle_alpha   90.00
_cell.angle_beta   90.00
_cell.angle_gamma   90.00
#
_symmetry.space_group_name_H-M   'P 1'
#
loop_
_entity.id
_entity.type
_entity.pdbx_description
1 polymer ?
#
loop_
_entity_poly.entity_id
_entity_poly.type
_entity_poly.pdbx_seq_one_letter_code
_entity_poly.pdbx_strand_id
1 'polypeptide(L)'
;MTPQLQAAIQQAHRLSDAGQRDRAIAAYETILRSEPRLPEIWYELAWLLKQRGRHDEALQAYGEALRHGVDKPEEVHLNRAVIQTDHLHDHAAAEASLQQALQIRPDYLAAHLNLGNLYEEQGRKDAAANCYRQILAHGAGAQPAPLQLEALARLVALEAPTNAQDLNLQRLQQCADGSPGLDDSTRANLYFALGRSYERLADFPAAHQAFARANQCAARTGPAYQPAALSRWIDSLIETLPQDLPDQLVDDGAAPRPLFICGMFRSGSTLIEQVLAAHPAVVAGGELDLLPRLASGPLAPYPAGLARLDPAQAQQLSDAYRQ
;
A
#
# COMPACT_ATOMS: atom_id res chain seq x y z
N MET A 1 36.16 8.75 0.61
CA MET A 1 35.54 7.65 1.38
C MET A 1 36.64 6.68 1.80
N THR A 2 36.69 6.27 3.08
CA THR A 2 37.73 5.33 3.54
C THR A 2 37.39 3.89 3.12
N PRO A 3 38.38 2.99 2.97
CA PRO A 3 38.12 1.58 2.66
C PRO A 3 37.23 0.89 3.71
N GLN A 4 37.36 1.29 4.98
CA GLN A 4 36.55 0.79 6.08
C GLN A 4 35.08 1.21 5.94
N LEU A 5 34.81 2.49 5.61
CA LEU A 5 33.46 2.98 5.36
C LEU A 5 32.83 2.28 4.15
N GLN A 6 33.60 2.10 3.07
CA GLN A 6 33.11 1.39 1.88
C GLN A 6 32.75 -0.07 2.19
N ALA A 7 33.58 -0.77 2.98
CA ALA A 7 33.29 -2.13 3.42
C ALA A 7 32.04 -2.22 4.31
N ALA A 8 31.85 -1.24 5.21
CA ALA A 8 30.67 -1.15 6.06
C ALA A 8 29.39 -0.94 5.23
N ILE A 9 29.41 -0.02 4.27
CA ILE A 9 28.29 0.23 3.35
C ILE A 9 27.96 -1.04 2.55
N GLN A 10 28.96 -1.70 1.97
CA GLN A 10 28.75 -2.96 1.23
C GLN A 10 28.18 -4.08 2.12
N GLN A 11 28.57 -4.14 3.39
CA GLN A 11 27.98 -5.08 4.33
C GLN A 11 26.52 -4.74 4.63
N ALA A 12 26.19 -3.47 4.83
CA ALA A 12 24.83 -3.02 5.09
C ALA A 12 23.90 -3.31 3.89
N HIS A 13 24.34 -3.03 2.66
CA HIS A 13 23.61 -3.42 1.44
C HIS A 13 23.36 -4.93 1.38
N ARG A 14 24.40 -5.75 1.65
CA ARG A 14 24.24 -7.22 1.67
C ARG A 14 23.23 -7.70 2.71
N LEU A 15 23.15 -7.05 3.88
CA LEU A 15 22.14 -7.36 4.89
C LEU A 15 20.73 -7.00 4.39
N SER A 16 20.60 -5.86 3.70
CA SER A 16 19.36 -5.42 3.07
C SER A 16 18.89 -6.42 2.01
N ASP A 17 19.78 -6.78 1.07
CA ASP A 17 19.53 -7.74 -0.02
C ASP A 17 19.16 -9.13 0.51
N ALA A 18 19.76 -9.54 1.64
CA ALA A 18 19.44 -10.78 2.32
C ALA A 18 18.13 -10.74 3.13
N GLY A 19 17.39 -9.63 3.10
CA GLY A 19 16.15 -9.44 3.86
C GLY A 19 16.34 -9.33 5.38
N GLN A 20 17.58 -9.17 5.87
CA GLN A 20 17.90 -9.02 7.28
C GLN A 20 17.70 -7.57 7.73
N ARG A 21 16.45 -7.09 7.59
CA ARG A 21 16.07 -5.67 7.67
C ARG A 21 16.54 -4.99 8.95
N ASP A 22 16.32 -5.60 10.12
CA ASP A 22 16.71 -4.98 11.40
C ASP A 22 18.23 -4.84 11.55
N ARG A 23 18.99 -5.82 11.04
CA ARG A 23 20.46 -5.75 11.03
C ARG A 23 20.98 -4.72 10.05
N ALA A 24 20.32 -4.58 8.89
CA ALA A 24 20.65 -3.56 7.90
C ALA A 24 20.39 -2.15 8.44
N ILE A 25 19.25 -1.92 9.09
CA ILE A 25 18.92 -0.65 9.77
C ILE A 25 20.01 -0.28 10.78
N ALA A 26 20.35 -1.19 11.70
CA ALA A 26 21.39 -0.93 12.71
C ALA A 26 22.77 -0.65 12.08
N ALA A 27 23.09 -1.29 10.96
CA ALA A 27 24.33 -1.05 10.21
C ALA A 27 24.33 0.36 9.58
N TYR A 28 23.24 0.78 8.94
CA TYR A 28 23.11 2.13 8.38
C TYR A 28 23.13 3.21 9.45
N GLU A 29 22.41 3.04 10.56
CA GLU A 29 22.46 3.97 11.70
C GLU A 29 23.89 4.11 12.27
N THR A 30 24.67 3.03 12.27
CA THR A 30 26.08 3.07 12.68
C THR A 30 26.94 3.85 11.69
N ILE A 31 26.76 3.63 10.39
CA ILE A 31 27.45 4.37 9.33
C ILE A 31 27.15 5.87 9.43
N LEU A 32 25.87 6.23 9.57
CA LEU A 32 25.40 7.61 9.61
C LEU A 32 25.80 8.36 10.89
N ARG A 33 25.99 7.64 12.01
CA ARG A 33 26.57 8.24 13.24
C ARG A 33 28.00 8.73 13.03
N SER A 34 28.80 8.00 12.25
CA SER A 34 30.17 8.42 11.92
C SER A 34 30.23 9.40 10.76
N GLU A 35 29.38 9.22 9.76
CA GLU A 35 29.45 9.91 8.47
C GLU A 35 28.02 10.30 8.04
N PRO A 36 27.47 11.40 8.60
CA PRO A 36 26.07 11.77 8.39
C PRO A 36 25.78 12.35 7.00
N ARG A 37 26.81 12.73 6.23
CA ARG A 37 26.66 13.37 4.92
C ARG A 37 26.62 12.35 3.78
N LEU A 38 25.82 11.29 3.95
CA LEU A 38 25.65 10.21 2.99
C LEU A 38 24.16 10.11 2.60
N PRO A 39 23.69 10.94 1.64
CA PRO A 39 22.27 11.03 1.32
C PRO A 39 21.66 9.71 0.86
N GLU A 40 22.40 8.91 0.08
CA GLU A 40 21.94 7.59 -0.37
C GLU A 40 21.75 6.62 0.80
N ILE A 41 22.56 6.72 1.85
CA ILE A 41 22.42 5.86 3.04
C ILE A 41 21.22 6.28 3.88
N TRP A 42 20.93 7.59 3.96
CA TRP A 42 19.69 8.09 4.56
C TRP A 42 18.45 7.61 3.79
N TYR A 43 18.51 7.59 2.46
CA TYR A 43 17.43 7.06 1.61
C TYR A 43 17.18 5.57 1.88
N GLU A 44 18.23 4.75 1.87
CA GLU A 44 18.14 3.31 2.14
C GLU A 44 17.62 3.00 3.55
N LEU A 45 18.09 3.77 4.55
CA LEU A 45 17.58 3.68 5.92
C LEU A 45 16.09 4.01 5.96
N ALA A 46 15.67 5.11 5.34
CA ALA A 46 14.27 5.52 5.31
C ALA A 46 13.36 4.47 4.66
N TRP A 47 13.81 3.89 3.54
CA TRP A 47 13.08 2.82 2.87
C TRP A 47 12.91 1.60 3.77
N LEU A 48 13.97 1.16 4.46
CA LEU A 48 13.90 0.04 5.40
C LEU A 48 13.01 0.35 6.62
N LEU A 49 13.08 1.57 7.16
CA LEU A 49 12.23 2.02 8.26
C LEU A 49 10.75 1.98 7.87
N LYS A 50 10.41 2.46 6.66
CA LYS A 50 9.07 2.36 6.08
C LYS A 50 8.60 0.90 6.02
N GLN A 51 9.44 -0.01 5.53
CA GLN A 51 9.12 -1.45 5.44
C GLN A 51 8.94 -2.12 6.82
N ARG A 52 9.49 -1.53 7.89
CA ARG A 52 9.26 -1.99 9.27
C ARG A 52 8.09 -1.29 9.97
N GLY A 53 7.43 -0.35 9.29
CA GLY A 53 6.35 0.45 9.86
C GLY A 53 6.83 1.54 10.84
N ARG A 54 8.12 1.88 10.84
CA ARG A 54 8.70 2.99 11.61
C ARG A 54 8.53 4.28 10.81
N HIS A 55 7.29 4.71 10.62
CA HIS A 55 6.90 5.73 9.64
C HIS A 55 7.47 7.11 9.92
N ASP A 56 7.43 7.58 11.18
CA ASP A 56 7.97 8.89 11.56
C ASP A 56 9.49 8.94 11.36
N GLU A 57 10.19 7.89 11.76
CA GLU A 57 11.64 7.76 11.58
C GLU A 57 12.01 7.68 10.10
N ALA A 58 11.19 7.01 9.28
CA ALA A 58 11.36 7.00 7.84
C ALA A 58 11.21 8.41 7.22
N LEU A 59 10.22 9.19 7.66
CA LEU A 59 10.04 10.57 7.22
C LEU A 59 11.22 11.46 7.62
N GLN A 60 11.77 11.29 8.82
CA GLN A 60 12.98 11.99 9.27
C GLN A 60 14.19 11.62 8.41
N ALA A 61 14.43 10.33 8.18
CA ALA A 61 15.54 9.84 7.36
C ALA A 61 15.42 10.32 5.89
N TYR A 62 14.22 10.33 5.32
CA TYR A 62 13.99 10.94 4.00
C TYR A 62 14.25 12.45 4.00
N GLY A 63 13.92 13.16 5.08
CA GLY A 63 14.26 14.57 5.26
C GLY A 63 15.77 14.81 5.26
N GLU A 64 16.54 13.95 5.93
CA GLU A 64 18.00 13.99 5.92
C GLU A 64 18.60 13.65 4.55
N ALA A 65 18.02 12.68 3.83
CA ALA A 65 18.42 12.37 2.45
C ALA A 65 18.29 13.60 1.53
N LEU A 66 17.15 14.30 1.60
CA LEU A 66 16.92 15.54 0.87
C LEU A 66 17.90 16.64 1.30
N ARG A 67 18.10 16.83 2.62
CA ARG A 67 19.02 17.84 3.18
C ARG A 67 20.46 17.64 2.70
N HIS A 68 20.87 16.39 2.49
CA HIS A 68 22.22 16.04 2.06
C HIS A 68 22.38 15.88 0.55
N GLY A 69 21.33 16.12 -0.24
CA GLY A 69 21.40 16.13 -1.71
C GLY A 69 21.42 14.75 -2.35
N VAL A 70 20.42 13.92 -2.05
CA VAL A 70 20.15 12.65 -2.75
C VAL A 70 19.96 12.85 -4.26
N ASP A 71 20.39 11.89 -5.06
CA ASP A 71 20.38 11.97 -6.54
C ASP A 71 18.96 12.12 -7.13
N LYS A 72 17.95 11.50 -6.50
CA LYS A 72 16.55 11.48 -6.97
C LYS A 72 15.57 12.05 -5.94
N PRO A 73 15.62 13.35 -5.65
CA PRO A 73 14.82 13.96 -4.58
C PRO A 73 13.30 13.84 -4.82
N GLU A 74 12.85 13.80 -6.06
CA GLU A 74 11.44 13.58 -6.40
C GLU A 74 10.93 12.17 -6.04
N GLU A 75 11.79 11.15 -6.09
CA GLU A 75 11.45 9.79 -5.63
C GLU A 75 11.33 9.77 -4.10
N VAL A 76 12.16 10.54 -3.40
CA VAL A 76 12.04 10.74 -1.95
C VAL A 76 10.72 11.40 -1.60
N HIS A 77 10.33 12.46 -2.31
CA HIS A 77 9.04 13.13 -2.12
C HIS A 77 7.85 12.21 -2.40
N LEU A 78 7.92 11.37 -3.44
CA LEU A 78 6.91 10.35 -3.71
C LEU A 78 6.79 9.36 -2.54
N ASN A 79 7.90 8.83 -2.04
CA ASN A 79 7.90 7.88 -0.94
C ASN A 79 7.39 8.47 0.38
N ARG A 80 7.68 9.75 0.65
CA ARG A 80 7.10 10.49 1.78
C ARG A 80 5.59 10.62 1.64
N ALA A 81 5.08 10.94 0.45
CA ALA A 81 3.65 11.04 0.19
C ALA A 81 2.92 9.72 0.45
N VAL A 82 3.50 8.59 0.04
CA VAL A 82 2.95 7.25 0.32
C VAL A 82 2.81 7.01 1.82
N ILE A 83 3.82 7.38 2.62
CA ILE A 83 3.73 7.25 4.09
C ILE A 83 2.61 8.16 4.64
N GLN A 84 2.54 9.39 4.14
CA GLN A 84 1.57 10.38 4.60
C GLN A 84 0.12 9.98 4.28
N THR A 85 -0.14 9.42 3.10
CA THR A 85 -1.46 8.93 2.71
C THR A 85 -1.83 7.63 3.42
N ASP A 86 -0.98 6.60 3.31
CA ASP A 86 -1.36 5.23 3.67
C ASP A 86 -1.31 4.98 5.17
N HIS A 87 -0.46 5.70 5.91
CA HIS A 87 -0.17 5.40 7.31
C HIS A 87 -0.48 6.54 8.28
N LEU A 88 -0.37 7.79 7.84
CA LEU A 88 -0.67 8.96 8.68
C LEU A 88 -2.03 9.60 8.35
N HIS A 89 -2.64 9.21 7.23
CA HIS A 89 -3.86 9.83 6.68
C HIS A 89 -3.79 11.37 6.60
N ASP A 90 -2.57 11.91 6.44
CA ASP A 90 -2.31 13.34 6.27
C ASP A 90 -2.31 13.69 4.77
N HIS A 91 -3.51 13.80 4.22
CA HIS A 91 -3.73 14.11 2.81
C HIS A 91 -3.10 15.45 2.38
N ALA A 92 -3.04 16.44 3.28
CA ALA A 92 -2.48 17.75 2.97
C ALA A 92 -0.96 17.66 2.82
N ALA A 93 -0.28 16.96 3.73
CA ALA A 93 1.16 16.74 3.63
C ALA A 93 1.52 15.84 2.44
N ALA A 94 0.70 14.83 2.14
CA ALA A 94 0.87 13.97 0.97
C ALA A 94 0.76 14.77 -0.35
N GLU A 95 -0.27 15.62 -0.48
CA GLU A 95 -0.44 16.51 -1.65
C GLU A 95 0.76 17.43 -1.81
N ALA A 96 1.22 18.06 -0.72
CA ALA A 96 2.40 18.92 -0.75
C ALA A 96 3.67 18.16 -1.20
N SER A 97 3.89 16.95 -0.69
CA SER A 97 5.02 16.10 -1.09
C SER A 97 4.95 15.74 -2.58
N LEU A 98 3.79 15.34 -3.09
CA LEU A 98 3.61 15.02 -4.52
C LEU A 98 3.81 16.25 -5.41
N GLN A 99 3.34 17.41 -4.99
CA GLN A 99 3.58 18.67 -5.69
C GLN A 99 5.07 19.04 -5.71
N GLN A 100 5.83 18.79 -4.64
CA GLN A 100 7.28 18.97 -4.64
C GLN A 100 7.97 18.01 -5.63
N ALA A 101 7.56 16.74 -5.68
CA ALA A 101 8.08 15.79 -6.66
C ALA A 101 7.86 16.28 -8.11
N LEU A 102 6.67 16.83 -8.39
CA LEU A 102 6.32 17.38 -9.70
C LEU A 102 6.98 18.74 -10.01
N GLN A 103 7.33 19.53 -8.99
CA GLN A 103 8.13 20.74 -9.18
C GLN A 103 9.57 20.40 -9.60
N ILE A 104 10.15 19.33 -9.03
CA ILE A 104 11.48 18.84 -9.38
C ILE A 104 11.48 18.18 -10.75
N ARG A 105 10.51 17.27 -10.99
CA ARG A 105 10.39 16.50 -12.21
C ARG A 105 8.93 16.50 -12.70
N PRO A 106 8.55 17.48 -13.56
CA PRO A 106 7.15 17.66 -14.00
C PRO A 106 6.54 16.46 -14.74
N ASP A 107 7.37 15.65 -15.39
CA ASP A 107 6.98 14.44 -16.13
C ASP A 107 7.07 13.16 -15.28
N TYR A 108 7.17 13.28 -13.94
CA TYR A 108 7.21 12.11 -13.06
C TYR A 108 5.82 11.46 -12.95
N LEU A 109 5.55 10.51 -13.85
CA LEU A 109 4.23 9.87 -13.99
C LEU A 109 3.72 9.20 -12.71
N ALA A 110 4.63 8.64 -11.90
CA ALA A 110 4.28 8.03 -10.62
C ALA A 110 3.71 9.06 -9.62
N ALA A 111 4.24 10.29 -9.61
CA ALA A 111 3.71 11.36 -8.78
C ALA A 111 2.34 11.85 -9.27
N HIS A 112 2.14 11.96 -10.60
CA HIS A 112 0.80 12.23 -11.16
C HIS A 112 -0.21 11.14 -10.78
N LEU A 113 0.18 9.85 -10.84
CA LEU A 113 -0.73 8.75 -10.50
C LEU A 113 -1.15 8.82 -9.03
N ASN A 114 -0.19 8.97 -8.12
CA ASN A 114 -0.46 9.06 -6.68
C ASN A 114 -1.29 10.31 -6.34
N LEU A 115 -1.03 11.43 -7.01
CA LEU A 115 -1.83 12.65 -6.82
C LEU A 115 -3.25 12.50 -7.36
N GLY A 116 -3.42 11.80 -8.49
CA GLY A 116 -4.73 11.45 -9.03
C GLY A 116 -5.54 10.58 -8.07
N ASN A 117 -4.92 9.53 -7.53
CA ASN A 117 -5.55 8.64 -6.55
C ASN A 117 -5.94 9.40 -5.26
N LEU A 118 -5.04 10.23 -4.74
CA LEU A 118 -5.30 11.08 -3.58
C LEU A 118 -6.48 12.05 -3.82
N TYR A 119 -6.61 12.60 -5.02
CA TYR A 119 -7.75 13.44 -5.38
C TYR A 119 -9.04 12.64 -5.56
N GLU A 120 -9.00 11.42 -6.06
CA GLU A 120 -10.18 10.53 -6.09
C GLU A 120 -10.68 10.23 -4.68
N GLU A 121 -9.79 9.91 -3.75
CA GLU A 121 -10.12 9.66 -2.33
C GLU A 121 -10.77 10.88 -1.67
N GLN A 122 -10.32 12.09 -2.02
CA GLN A 122 -10.92 13.34 -1.56
C GLN A 122 -12.18 13.76 -2.34
N GLY A 123 -12.61 12.99 -3.35
CA GLY A 123 -13.75 13.33 -4.21
C GLY A 123 -13.50 14.48 -5.19
N ARG A 124 -12.25 14.95 -5.35
CA ARG A 124 -11.81 16.02 -6.27
C ARG A 124 -11.65 15.49 -7.69
N LYS A 125 -12.75 15.08 -8.31
CA LYS A 125 -12.78 14.38 -9.61
C LYS A 125 -12.06 15.10 -10.74
N ASP A 126 -12.28 16.41 -10.89
CA ASP A 126 -11.66 17.19 -11.97
C ASP A 126 -10.14 17.26 -11.84
N ALA A 127 -9.65 17.37 -10.60
CA ALA A 127 -8.21 17.39 -10.31
C ALA A 127 -7.59 16.00 -10.57
N ALA A 128 -8.27 14.93 -10.16
CA ALA A 128 -7.84 13.56 -10.46
C ALA A 128 -7.76 13.29 -11.97
N ALA A 129 -8.81 13.68 -12.71
CA ALA A 129 -8.84 13.55 -14.17
C ALA A 129 -7.70 14.32 -14.84
N ASN A 130 -7.37 15.52 -14.36
CA ASN A 130 -6.22 16.27 -14.88
C ASN A 130 -4.90 15.50 -14.67
N CYS A 131 -4.67 14.92 -13.50
CA CYS A 131 -3.49 14.09 -13.23
C CYS A 131 -3.39 12.90 -14.21
N TYR A 132 -4.49 12.18 -14.44
CA TYR A 132 -4.48 11.05 -15.38
C TYR A 132 -4.26 11.50 -16.83
N ARG A 133 -4.76 12.67 -17.23
CA ARG A 133 -4.45 13.26 -18.54
C ARG A 133 -2.96 13.58 -18.70
N GLN A 134 -2.30 14.10 -17.66
CA GLN A 134 -0.85 14.33 -17.70
C GLN A 134 -0.11 13.03 -17.98
N ILE A 135 -0.49 11.93 -17.32
CA ILE A 135 0.10 10.61 -17.59
C ILE A 135 -0.09 10.19 -19.05
N LEU A 136 -1.31 10.34 -19.57
CA LEU A 136 -1.65 9.91 -20.93
C LEU A 136 -1.02 10.77 -22.02
N ALA A 137 -0.64 12.02 -21.69
CA ALA A 137 0.09 12.91 -22.59
C ALA A 137 1.57 12.50 -22.74
N HIS A 138 2.16 11.89 -21.71
CA HIS A 138 3.56 11.46 -21.72
C HIS A 138 3.68 9.98 -22.11
N GLY A 139 3.94 9.74 -23.41
CA GLY A 139 4.31 8.42 -23.94
C GLY A 139 3.44 7.99 -25.11
N ALA A 140 3.91 8.30 -26.32
CA ALA A 140 3.34 7.85 -27.60
C ALA A 140 4.15 6.67 -28.19
N GLY A 141 4.57 5.73 -27.34
CA GLY A 141 5.20 4.48 -27.79
C GLY A 141 4.18 3.54 -28.44
N ALA A 142 4.66 2.57 -29.22
CA ALA A 142 3.80 1.60 -29.93
C ALA A 142 2.94 0.71 -29.00
N GLN A 143 3.31 0.62 -27.71
CA GLN A 143 2.54 -0.06 -26.66
C GLN A 143 2.52 0.84 -25.40
N PRO A 144 1.35 1.07 -24.79
CA PRO A 144 1.26 1.87 -23.57
C PRO A 144 1.89 1.15 -22.37
N ALA A 145 2.60 1.91 -21.53
CA ALA A 145 3.17 1.39 -20.28
C ALA A 145 2.06 1.04 -19.26
N PRO A 146 2.29 0.13 -18.29
CA PRO A 146 1.28 -0.26 -17.30
C PRO A 146 0.64 0.92 -16.56
N LEU A 147 1.43 1.92 -16.20
CA LEU A 147 0.96 3.14 -15.52
C LEU A 147 0.01 3.95 -16.41
N GLN A 148 0.24 4.00 -17.72
CA GLN A 148 -0.66 4.66 -18.66
C GLN A 148 -1.98 3.89 -18.83
N LEU A 149 -1.92 2.56 -18.80
CA LEU A 149 -3.11 1.72 -18.83
C LEU A 149 -3.98 1.91 -17.59
N GLU A 150 -3.35 2.01 -16.41
CA GLU A 150 -4.04 2.34 -15.18
C GLU A 150 -4.68 3.73 -15.24
N ALA A 151 -3.94 4.75 -15.68
CA ALA A 151 -4.46 6.10 -15.84
C ALA A 151 -5.62 6.18 -16.84
N LEU A 152 -5.58 5.41 -17.93
CA LEU A 152 -6.68 5.31 -18.90
C LEU A 152 -7.93 4.72 -18.26
N ALA A 153 -7.80 3.60 -17.54
CA ALA A 153 -8.92 2.96 -16.84
C ALA A 153 -9.56 3.89 -15.79
N ARG A 154 -8.73 4.62 -15.05
CA ARG A 154 -9.14 5.61 -14.04
C ARG A 154 -9.83 6.81 -14.67
N LEU A 155 -9.25 7.38 -15.74
CA LEU A 155 -9.82 8.52 -16.45
C LEU A 155 -11.20 8.20 -17.02
N VAL A 156 -11.38 7.05 -17.69
CA VAL A 156 -12.69 6.63 -18.22
C VAL A 156 -13.73 6.42 -17.11
N ALA A 157 -13.30 5.97 -15.92
CA ALA A 157 -14.22 5.83 -14.79
C ALA A 157 -14.70 7.19 -14.25
N LEU A 158 -13.83 8.21 -14.26
CA LEU A 158 -14.17 9.58 -13.87
C LEU A 158 -14.98 10.30 -14.95
N GLU A 159 -14.58 10.13 -16.21
CA GLU A 159 -15.13 10.76 -17.40
C GLU A 159 -15.86 9.72 -18.22
N ALA A 160 -16.97 9.25 -17.66
CA ALA A 160 -17.72 8.15 -18.23
C ALA A 160 -18.17 8.46 -19.67
N PRO A 161 -18.04 7.50 -20.60
CA PRO A 161 -18.36 7.74 -22.00
C PRO A 161 -19.86 8.01 -22.16
N THR A 162 -20.20 8.92 -23.08
CA THR A 162 -21.59 9.27 -23.40
C THR A 162 -22.14 8.50 -24.60
N ASN A 163 -21.27 7.89 -25.39
CA ASN A 163 -21.61 7.08 -26.55
C ASN A 163 -20.49 6.07 -26.87
N ALA A 164 -20.78 5.10 -27.75
CA ALA A 164 -19.83 4.04 -28.15
C ALA A 164 -18.66 4.53 -29.01
N GLN A 165 -18.68 5.77 -29.50
CA GLN A 165 -17.60 6.37 -30.29
C GLN A 165 -16.59 7.14 -29.44
N ASP A 166 -16.72 7.11 -28.11
CA ASP A 166 -15.75 7.72 -27.22
C ASP A 166 -14.33 7.16 -27.44
N LEU A 167 -13.37 8.05 -27.68
CA LEU A 167 -12.01 7.68 -28.04
C LEU A 167 -11.28 6.95 -26.92
N ASN A 168 -11.53 7.33 -25.66
CA ASN A 168 -10.90 6.66 -24.52
C ASN A 168 -11.52 5.28 -24.29
N LEU A 169 -12.83 5.11 -24.52
CA LEU A 169 -13.47 3.80 -24.52
C LEU A 169 -12.88 2.87 -25.60
N GLN A 170 -12.72 3.37 -26.83
CA GLN A 170 -12.11 2.60 -27.93
C GLN A 170 -10.66 2.22 -27.61
N ARG A 171 -9.89 3.17 -27.07
CA ARG A 171 -8.51 2.92 -26.64
C ARG A 171 -8.45 1.87 -25.53
N LEU A 172 -9.36 1.93 -24.56
CA LEU A 172 -9.46 0.97 -23.46
C LEU A 172 -9.72 -0.45 -23.99
N GLN A 173 -10.66 -0.58 -24.94
CA GLN A 173 -10.97 -1.84 -25.61
C GLN A 173 -9.76 -2.39 -26.38
N GLN A 174 -9.14 -1.55 -27.21
CA GLN A 174 -7.95 -1.92 -27.97
C GLN A 174 -6.81 -2.41 -27.07
N CYS A 175 -6.58 -1.75 -25.93
CA CYS A 175 -5.53 -2.14 -24.99
C CYS A 175 -5.85 -3.48 -24.30
N ALA A 176 -7.11 -3.69 -23.88
CA ALA A 176 -7.55 -4.90 -23.21
C ALA A 176 -7.51 -6.14 -24.11
N ASP A 177 -7.88 -5.99 -25.40
CA ASP A 177 -7.93 -7.07 -26.38
C ASP A 177 -6.59 -7.28 -27.10
N GLY A 178 -5.87 -6.20 -27.41
CA GLY A 178 -4.79 -6.18 -28.41
C GLY A 178 -3.36 -6.16 -27.88
N SER A 179 -3.14 -6.20 -26.55
CA SER A 179 -1.80 -6.13 -25.95
C SER A 179 -1.30 -7.53 -25.57
N PRO A 180 -0.55 -8.25 -26.43
CA PRO A 180 0.07 -9.52 -26.07
C PRO A 180 1.14 -9.30 -24.99
N GLY A 181 1.13 -10.12 -23.94
CA GLY A 181 2.08 -10.00 -22.82
C GLY A 181 1.66 -9.07 -21.69
N LEU A 182 0.50 -8.40 -21.79
CA LEU A 182 -0.08 -7.69 -20.65
C LEU A 182 -0.46 -8.70 -19.55
N ASP A 183 -0.01 -8.43 -18.33
CA ASP A 183 -0.29 -9.26 -17.16
C ASP A 183 -1.80 -9.31 -16.86
N ASP A 184 -2.23 -10.39 -16.21
CA ASP A 184 -3.64 -10.63 -15.93
C ASP A 184 -4.25 -9.58 -14.99
N SER A 185 -3.47 -8.93 -14.11
CA SER A 185 -3.99 -7.92 -13.18
C SER A 185 -4.32 -6.63 -13.92
N THR A 186 -3.38 -6.14 -14.74
CA THR A 186 -3.62 -4.97 -15.58
C THR A 186 -4.75 -5.24 -16.57
N ARG A 187 -4.79 -6.44 -17.19
CA ARG A 187 -5.87 -6.81 -18.11
C ARG A 187 -7.23 -6.86 -17.42
N ALA A 188 -7.30 -7.42 -16.21
CA ALA A 188 -8.54 -7.44 -15.42
C ALA A 188 -9.04 -6.01 -15.15
N ASN A 189 -8.15 -5.10 -14.74
CA ASN A 189 -8.49 -3.71 -14.47
C ASN A 189 -9.10 -3.01 -15.71
N LEU A 190 -8.51 -3.19 -16.89
CA LEU A 190 -9.05 -2.64 -18.14
C LEU A 190 -10.46 -3.19 -18.44
N TYR A 191 -10.68 -4.49 -18.26
CA TYR A 191 -11.99 -5.09 -18.48
C TYR A 191 -13.05 -4.66 -17.44
N PHE A 192 -12.67 -4.42 -16.18
CA PHE A 192 -13.58 -3.83 -15.18
C PHE A 192 -13.98 -2.40 -15.57
N ALA A 193 -13.04 -1.59 -16.08
CA ALA A 193 -13.34 -0.27 -16.60
C ALA A 193 -14.25 -0.32 -17.84
N LEU A 194 -14.05 -1.28 -18.76
CA LEU A 194 -14.94 -1.53 -19.89
C LEU A 194 -16.35 -1.92 -19.43
N GLY A 195 -16.46 -2.84 -18.48
CA GLY A 195 -17.75 -3.26 -17.93
C GLY A 195 -18.57 -2.09 -17.40
N ARG A 196 -17.96 -1.26 -16.54
CA ARG A 196 -18.60 -0.04 -15.99
C ARG A 196 -18.98 0.96 -17.09
N SER A 197 -18.16 1.06 -18.14
CA SER A 197 -18.43 1.95 -19.28
C SER A 197 -19.63 1.48 -20.07
N TYR A 198 -19.73 0.19 -20.38
CA TYR A 198 -20.87 -0.38 -21.08
C TYR A 198 -22.17 -0.32 -20.25
N GLU A 199 -22.10 -0.52 -18.94
CA GLU A 199 -23.25 -0.29 -18.05
C GLU A 199 -23.75 1.16 -18.14
N ARG A 200 -22.84 2.15 -18.17
CA ARG A 200 -23.20 3.56 -18.32
C ARG A 200 -23.94 3.83 -19.64
N LEU A 201 -23.52 3.14 -20.71
CA LEU A 201 -24.13 3.20 -22.03
C LEU A 201 -25.39 2.33 -22.16
N ALA A 202 -25.79 1.64 -21.10
CA ALA A 202 -26.88 0.66 -21.07
C ALA A 202 -26.70 -0.54 -22.03
N ASP A 203 -25.46 -0.85 -22.42
CA ASP A 203 -25.11 -2.07 -23.16
C ASP A 203 -24.78 -3.21 -22.17
N PHE A 204 -25.82 -3.75 -21.55
CA PHE A 204 -25.68 -4.80 -20.54
C PHE A 204 -25.03 -6.09 -21.07
N PRO A 205 -25.29 -6.56 -22.31
CA PRO A 205 -24.57 -7.70 -22.88
C PRO A 205 -23.05 -7.47 -22.97
N ALA A 206 -22.60 -6.32 -23.48
CA ALA A 206 -21.17 -6.01 -23.56
C ALA A 206 -20.57 -5.83 -22.16
N ALA A 207 -21.29 -5.21 -21.23
CA ALA A 207 -20.88 -5.08 -19.84
C ALA A 207 -20.65 -6.45 -19.18
N HIS A 208 -21.61 -7.36 -19.32
CA HIS A 208 -21.50 -8.72 -18.78
C HIS A 208 -20.29 -9.47 -19.35
N GLN A 209 -20.06 -9.38 -20.65
CA GLN A 209 -18.90 -10.00 -21.28
C GLN A 209 -17.58 -9.42 -20.76
N ALA A 210 -17.50 -8.09 -20.62
CA ALA A 210 -16.33 -7.43 -20.08
C ALA A 210 -16.05 -7.86 -18.63
N PHE A 211 -17.07 -7.86 -17.75
CA PHE A 211 -16.91 -8.34 -16.37
C PHE A 211 -16.52 -9.81 -16.28
N ALA A 212 -17.08 -10.67 -17.14
CA ALA A 212 -16.71 -12.08 -17.19
C ALA A 212 -15.23 -12.26 -17.55
N ARG A 213 -14.72 -11.51 -18.54
CA ARG A 213 -13.29 -11.50 -18.89
C ARG A 213 -12.43 -10.94 -17.77
N ALA A 214 -12.86 -9.86 -17.12
CA ALA A 214 -12.17 -9.27 -15.97
C ALA A 214 -11.97 -10.31 -14.86
N ASN A 215 -13.04 -11.02 -14.50
CA ASN A 215 -13.02 -12.07 -13.48
C ASN A 215 -12.13 -13.27 -13.87
N GLN A 216 -12.12 -13.66 -15.15
CA GLN A 216 -11.24 -14.74 -15.64
C GLN A 216 -9.76 -14.37 -15.52
N CYS A 217 -9.40 -13.11 -15.80
CA CYS A 217 -8.05 -12.61 -15.60
C CYS A 217 -7.73 -12.51 -14.10
N ALA A 218 -8.58 -11.89 -13.29
CA ALA A 218 -8.37 -11.76 -11.85
C ALA A 218 -8.24 -13.11 -11.12
N ALA A 219 -8.93 -14.15 -11.59
CA ALA A 219 -8.80 -15.50 -11.05
C ALA A 219 -7.39 -16.12 -11.22
N ARG A 220 -6.53 -15.55 -12.07
CA ARG A 220 -5.16 -16.02 -12.35
C ARG A 220 -4.08 -15.20 -11.67
N THR A 221 -4.42 -14.06 -11.04
CA THR A 221 -3.43 -13.16 -10.42
C THR A 221 -3.05 -13.54 -9.00
N GLY A 222 -3.85 -14.39 -8.35
CA GLY A 222 -3.66 -14.83 -6.96
C GLY A 222 -3.58 -16.34 -6.81
N PRO A 223 -3.23 -16.83 -5.60
CA PRO A 223 -3.33 -18.25 -5.30
C PRO A 223 -4.77 -18.72 -5.50
N ALA A 224 -4.93 -19.85 -6.18
CA ALA A 224 -6.26 -20.44 -6.38
C ALA A 224 -6.92 -20.66 -5.02
N TYR A 225 -8.16 -20.20 -4.86
CA TYR A 225 -8.92 -20.47 -3.65
C TYR A 225 -9.10 -21.98 -3.49
N GLN A 226 -8.54 -22.53 -2.42
CA GLN A 226 -8.60 -23.94 -2.07
C GLN A 226 -9.40 -24.09 -0.77
N PRO A 227 -10.71 -24.41 -0.83
CA PRO A 227 -11.56 -24.54 0.35
C PRO A 227 -10.95 -25.47 1.41
N ALA A 228 -10.43 -26.62 0.99
CA ALA A 228 -9.79 -27.59 1.89
C ALA A 228 -8.47 -27.11 2.50
N ALA A 229 -7.75 -26.20 1.85
CA ALA A 229 -6.56 -25.58 2.44
C ALA A 229 -6.96 -24.53 3.47
N LEU A 230 -7.98 -23.71 3.17
CA LEU A 230 -8.52 -22.73 4.12
C LEU A 230 -9.09 -23.42 5.37
N SER A 231 -9.90 -24.47 5.22
CA SER A 231 -10.44 -25.22 6.36
C SER A 231 -9.32 -25.76 7.26
N ARG A 232 -8.31 -26.44 6.70
CA ARG A 232 -7.17 -26.94 7.49
C ARG A 232 -6.41 -25.82 8.21
N TRP A 233 -6.29 -24.65 7.60
CA TRP A 233 -5.65 -23.50 8.24
C TRP A 233 -6.48 -22.94 9.39
N ILE A 234 -7.81 -22.86 9.23
CA ILE A 234 -8.74 -22.47 10.31
C ILE A 234 -8.71 -23.49 11.45
N ASP A 235 -8.72 -24.79 11.15
CA ASP A 235 -8.64 -25.85 12.17
C ASP A 235 -7.34 -25.71 12.98
N SER A 236 -6.21 -25.49 12.30
CA SER A 236 -4.93 -25.24 12.96
C SER A 236 -4.93 -24.00 13.86
N LEU A 237 -5.65 -22.94 13.49
CA LEU A 237 -5.82 -21.75 14.35
C LEU A 237 -6.57 -22.09 15.63
N ILE A 238 -7.69 -22.82 15.51
CA ILE A 238 -8.54 -23.22 16.64
C ILE A 238 -7.76 -24.13 17.59
N GLU A 239 -6.98 -25.07 17.07
CA GLU A 239 -6.18 -26.02 17.87
C GLU A 239 -5.01 -25.34 18.60
N THR A 240 -4.44 -24.27 18.04
CA THR A 240 -3.25 -23.61 18.62
C THR A 240 -3.60 -22.61 19.72
N LEU A 241 -4.80 -22.02 19.70
CA LEU A 241 -5.23 -21.07 20.71
C LEU A 241 -5.57 -21.77 22.03
N PRO A 242 -5.26 -21.17 23.20
CA PRO A 242 -5.65 -21.74 24.48
C PRO A 242 -7.17 -21.94 24.53
N GLN A 243 -7.62 -23.16 24.81
CA GLN A 243 -9.05 -23.44 24.95
C GLN A 243 -9.62 -22.83 26.24
N ASP A 244 -8.77 -22.69 27.26
CA ASP A 244 -9.10 -22.02 28.52
C ASP A 244 -8.65 -20.56 28.46
N LEU A 245 -9.39 -19.73 27.73
CA LEU A 245 -9.28 -18.28 27.91
C LEU A 245 -9.81 -17.93 29.31
N PRO A 246 -9.14 -17.06 30.08
CA PRO A 246 -9.64 -16.67 31.39
C PRO A 246 -11.06 -16.07 31.24
N ASP A 247 -12.00 -16.56 32.07
CA ASP A 247 -13.41 -16.13 32.08
C ASP A 247 -13.57 -14.61 32.24
N GLN A 248 -12.54 -13.95 32.78
CA GLN A 248 -12.45 -12.51 32.85
C GLN A 248 -11.19 -12.05 32.11
N LEU A 249 -11.39 -11.25 31.08
CA LEU A 249 -10.35 -10.35 30.59
C LEU A 249 -9.88 -9.54 31.79
N VAL A 250 -8.61 -9.69 32.17
CA VAL A 250 -8.01 -8.92 33.25
C VAL A 250 -8.09 -7.45 32.86
N ASP A 251 -8.93 -6.68 33.56
CA ASP A 251 -8.92 -5.23 33.46
C ASP A 251 -7.68 -4.75 34.21
N ASP A 252 -6.60 -4.53 33.45
CA ASP A 252 -5.35 -3.97 33.95
C ASP A 252 -5.45 -2.46 34.24
N GLY A 253 -6.61 -1.85 33.97
CA GLY A 253 -6.83 -0.42 34.08
C GLY A 253 -6.04 0.41 33.05
N ALA A 254 -5.38 -0.23 32.08
CA ALA A 254 -4.56 0.45 31.09
C ALA A 254 -5.43 1.07 29.98
N ALA A 255 -5.27 2.37 29.77
CA ALA A 255 -5.91 3.12 28.68
C ALA A 255 -4.88 3.43 27.58
N PRO A 256 -5.29 3.45 26.29
CA PRO A 256 -6.64 3.18 25.78
C PRO A 256 -7.01 1.68 25.81
N ARG A 257 -8.32 1.41 25.93
CA ARG A 257 -8.86 0.05 25.84
C ARG A 257 -9.12 -0.27 24.35
N PRO A 258 -8.53 -1.34 23.79
CA PRO A 258 -8.78 -1.70 22.40
C PRO A 258 -10.21 -2.22 22.23
N LEU A 259 -10.88 -1.78 21.17
CA LEU A 259 -12.22 -2.20 20.78
C LEU A 259 -12.12 -2.92 19.43
N PHE A 260 -12.32 -4.23 19.43
CA PHE A 260 -12.19 -5.05 18.21
C PHE A 260 -13.55 -5.17 17.51
N ILE A 261 -13.59 -4.79 16.23
CA ILE A 261 -14.76 -4.96 15.36
C ILE A 261 -14.47 -6.14 14.42
N CYS A 262 -15.00 -7.31 14.76
CA CYS A 262 -14.81 -8.52 13.97
C CYS A 262 -15.96 -8.71 12.97
N GLY A 263 -15.66 -8.79 11.67
CA GLY A 263 -16.65 -8.99 10.62
C GLY A 263 -16.03 -9.54 9.34
N MET A 264 -16.88 -10.03 8.44
CA MET A 264 -16.42 -10.42 7.10
C MET A 264 -16.15 -9.19 6.24
N PHE A 265 -15.36 -9.34 5.18
CA PHE A 265 -15.19 -8.27 4.19
C PHE A 265 -16.55 -7.78 3.70
N ARG A 266 -16.72 -6.45 3.69
CA ARG A 266 -17.97 -5.76 3.31
C ARG A 266 -19.16 -6.00 4.25
N SER A 267 -18.96 -6.44 5.50
CA SER A 267 -20.04 -6.58 6.50
C SER A 267 -20.44 -5.28 7.18
N GLY A 268 -19.86 -4.13 6.80
CA GLY A 268 -20.14 -2.83 7.41
C GLY A 268 -19.31 -2.53 8.67
N SER A 269 -18.18 -3.19 8.88
CA SER A 269 -17.27 -2.93 10.02
C SER A 269 -16.84 -1.46 10.11
N THR A 270 -16.48 -0.83 8.99
CA THR A 270 -16.15 0.60 8.93
C THR A 270 -17.31 1.50 9.34
N LEU A 271 -18.56 1.14 8.99
CA LEU A 271 -19.72 1.91 9.41
C LEU A 271 -19.94 1.79 10.92
N ILE A 272 -19.77 0.59 11.49
CA ILE A 272 -19.84 0.37 12.94
C ILE A 272 -18.77 1.18 13.66
N GLU A 273 -17.54 1.19 13.14
CA GLU A 273 -16.45 2.01 13.68
C GLU A 273 -16.84 3.50 13.70
N GLN A 274 -17.32 4.03 12.57
CA GLN A 274 -17.74 5.44 12.47
C GLN A 274 -18.85 5.79 13.47
N VAL A 275 -19.81 4.89 13.67
CA VAL A 275 -20.88 5.07 14.66
C VAL A 275 -20.32 5.10 16.08
N LEU A 276 -19.37 4.24 16.41
CA LEU A 276 -18.74 4.21 17.73
C LEU A 276 -17.84 5.44 17.96
N ALA A 277 -17.05 5.82 16.96
CA ALA A 277 -16.16 6.98 16.99
C ALA A 277 -16.89 8.33 17.04
N ALA A 278 -18.21 8.36 16.83
CA ALA A 278 -19.03 9.53 17.11
C ALA A 278 -19.07 9.87 18.62
N HIS A 279 -18.73 8.92 19.50
CA HIS A 279 -18.62 9.15 20.93
C HIS A 279 -17.23 9.72 21.29
N PRO A 280 -17.12 10.81 22.08
CA PRO A 280 -15.84 11.49 22.32
C PRO A 280 -14.79 10.68 23.11
N ALA A 281 -15.21 9.57 23.73
CA ALA A 281 -14.31 8.64 24.42
C ALA A 281 -13.80 7.49 23.52
N VAL A 282 -14.20 7.46 22.24
CA VAL A 282 -13.82 6.42 21.28
C VAL A 282 -13.08 7.08 20.12
N VAL A 283 -11.88 6.58 19.84
CA VAL A 283 -11.08 6.99 18.70
C VAL A 283 -11.12 5.84 17.68
N ALA A 284 -11.42 6.16 16.43
CA ALA A 284 -11.34 5.19 15.33
C ALA A 284 -9.88 4.74 15.16
N GLY A 285 -9.66 3.42 15.11
CA GLY A 285 -8.33 2.83 14.96
C GLY A 285 -8.01 2.46 13.51
N GLY A 286 -9.02 2.34 12.65
CA GLY A 286 -8.89 1.87 11.28
C GLY A 286 -8.41 0.41 11.19
N GLU A 287 -7.99 0.02 9.98
CA GLU A 287 -7.36 -1.27 9.74
C GLU A 287 -5.87 -1.19 10.11
N LEU A 288 -5.56 -1.45 11.38
CA LEU A 288 -4.18 -1.48 11.84
C LEU A 288 -3.41 -2.67 11.26
N ASP A 289 -2.35 -2.39 10.50
CA ASP A 289 -1.43 -3.42 9.95
C ASP A 289 -0.51 -4.04 11.02
N LEU A 290 -0.73 -3.75 12.31
CA LEU A 290 0.08 -4.32 13.37
C LEU A 290 -0.13 -5.84 13.47
N LEU A 291 -1.38 -6.34 13.51
CA LEU A 291 -1.63 -7.78 13.66
C LEU A 291 -1.07 -8.61 12.48
N PRO A 292 -1.25 -8.23 11.20
CA PRO A 292 -0.58 -8.90 10.09
C PRO A 292 0.95 -8.88 10.19
N ARG A 293 1.55 -7.77 10.64
CA ARG A 293 3.00 -7.68 10.89
C ARG A 293 3.46 -8.59 12.03
N LEU A 294 2.69 -8.72 13.09
CA LEU A 294 3.01 -9.64 14.19
C LEU A 294 2.96 -11.09 13.72
N ALA A 295 1.91 -11.46 12.97
CA ALA A 295 1.75 -12.80 12.39
C ALA A 295 2.89 -13.18 11.43
N SER A 296 3.33 -12.23 10.60
CA SER A 296 4.41 -12.43 9.62
C SER A 296 5.83 -12.26 10.19
N GLY A 297 5.97 -11.67 11.39
CA GLY A 297 7.23 -11.41 12.05
C GLY A 297 7.44 -12.28 13.30
N PRO A 298 7.30 -11.72 14.52
CA PRO A 298 7.62 -12.41 15.77
C PRO A 298 6.81 -13.70 15.98
N LEU A 299 5.61 -13.81 15.42
CA LEU A 299 4.76 -14.99 15.54
C LEU A 299 4.94 -15.99 14.39
N ALA A 300 5.83 -15.70 13.43
CA ALA A 300 6.08 -16.60 12.32
C ALA A 300 6.80 -17.91 12.76
N PRO A 301 6.43 -19.08 12.22
CA PRO A 301 5.28 -19.29 11.33
C PRO A 301 3.96 -19.24 12.12
N TYR A 302 3.03 -18.40 11.70
CA TYR A 302 1.71 -18.28 12.32
C TYR A 302 0.73 -19.33 11.75
N PRO A 303 -0.10 -20.00 12.57
CA PRO A 303 -0.30 -19.78 14.01
C PRO A 303 0.66 -20.55 14.94
N ALA A 304 1.45 -21.51 14.46
CA ALA A 304 2.28 -22.38 15.31
C ALA A 304 3.24 -21.62 16.25
N GLY A 305 3.68 -20.42 15.87
CA GLY A 305 4.50 -19.55 16.70
C GLY A 305 3.81 -19.08 17.99
N LEU A 306 2.48 -19.06 18.04
CA LEU A 306 1.72 -18.71 19.25
C LEU A 306 2.03 -19.63 20.43
N ALA A 307 2.29 -20.91 20.19
CA ALA A 307 2.64 -21.87 21.25
C ALA A 307 3.99 -21.57 21.93
N ARG A 308 4.80 -20.66 21.37
CA ARG A 308 6.12 -20.28 21.88
C ARG A 308 6.12 -18.92 22.57
N LEU A 309 5.00 -18.21 22.58
CA LEU A 309 4.87 -16.91 23.25
C LEU A 309 4.98 -17.11 24.75
N ASP A 310 6.03 -16.54 25.36
CA ASP A 310 6.08 -16.40 26.80
C ASP A 310 5.25 -15.20 27.28
N PRO A 311 4.88 -15.11 28.57
CA PRO A 311 4.07 -14.01 29.09
C PRO A 311 4.70 -12.61 28.92
N ALA A 312 6.03 -12.50 28.93
CA ALA A 312 6.70 -11.21 28.77
C ALA A 312 6.63 -10.72 27.32
N GLN A 313 6.84 -11.63 26.37
CA GLN A 313 6.63 -11.38 24.94
C GLN A 313 5.18 -11.04 24.64
N ALA A 314 4.22 -11.78 25.23
CA ALA A 314 2.80 -11.48 25.08
C ALA A 314 2.44 -10.09 25.60
N GLN A 315 2.98 -9.69 26.76
CA GLN A 315 2.81 -8.34 27.29
C GLN A 315 3.41 -7.29 26.35
N GLN A 316 4.63 -7.51 25.86
CA GLN A 316 5.29 -6.58 24.93
C GLN A 316 4.48 -6.38 23.64
N LEU A 317 3.90 -7.45 23.09
CA LEU A 317 3.02 -7.36 21.92
C LEU A 317 1.71 -6.64 22.22
N SER A 318 1.13 -6.88 23.40
CA SER A 318 -0.05 -6.14 23.88
C SER A 318 0.22 -4.64 24.02
N ASP A 319 1.34 -4.28 24.64
CA ASP A 319 1.74 -2.89 24.84
C ASP A 319 1.98 -2.19 23.50
N ALA A 320 2.63 -2.88 22.54
CA ALA A 320 2.84 -2.37 21.19
C ALA A 320 1.53 -2.15 20.41
N TYR A 321 0.45 -2.88 20.73
CA TYR A 321 -0.86 -2.69 20.13
C TYR A 321 -1.64 -1.50 20.71
N ARG A 322 -1.33 -1.10 21.95
CA ARG A 322 -2.02 0.00 22.65
C ARG A 322 -1.41 1.38 22.39
N GLN A 323 -0.22 1.43 21.77
CA GLN A 323 0.47 2.66 21.37
C GLN A 323 -0.08 3.15 20.03
#